data_AF-A0A2N9QSF0-F1
#
_entry.id   AF-A0A2N9QSF0-F1
#
_cell.length_a   1.000
_cell.length_b   1.000
_cell.length_c   1.000
_cell.angle_alpha   90.00
_cell.angle_beta   90.00
_cell.angle_gamma   90.00
#
_symmetry.space_group_name_H-M   'P 1'
#
loop_
_entity.id
_entity.type
_entity.pdbx_description
1 polymer ?
#
loop_
_entity_poly.entity_id
_entity_poly.type
_entity_poly.pdbx_seq_one_letter_code
_entity_poly.pdbx_strand_id
1 'polypeptide(L)'
;MRYNNLESQLKTLAKFVFIYESHIKHMSKEADFKEISTNALNSFKKSMQKNMKYANDEEIRNEKTSNRQTLLFTKSKVQILDFCRHLRNSFCHGIISKDGCKLNIPDRNRGKETSKGFLDYDNVIVFIKHIIKDFEEKNATH
;
A
#
# COMPACT_ATOMS: atom_id res chain seq x y z
N MET A 1 -0.67 -7.19 -19.39
CA MET A 1 -0.11 -7.31 -18.03
C MET A 1 -0.79 -8.47 -17.34
N ARG A 2 -0.06 -9.46 -16.83
CA ARG A 2 -0.62 -10.50 -15.95
C ARG A 2 -0.42 -10.04 -14.52
N TYR A 3 -1.49 -9.90 -13.75
CA TYR A 3 -1.40 -9.44 -12.36
C TYR A 3 -1.11 -10.61 -11.40
N ASN A 4 -0.19 -11.50 -11.77
CA ASN A 4 0.42 -12.55 -10.94
C ASN A 4 -0.44 -13.02 -9.73
N ASN A 5 -1.60 -13.64 -10.00
CA ASN A 5 -2.57 -14.16 -9.01
C ASN A 5 -3.44 -13.14 -8.26
N LEU A 6 -3.64 -11.94 -8.82
CA LEU A 6 -4.49 -10.86 -8.26
C LEU A 6 -5.71 -10.56 -9.14
N GLU A 7 -6.06 -11.41 -10.11
CA GLU A 7 -7.17 -11.20 -11.05
C GLU A 7 -8.49 -10.93 -10.32
N SER A 8 -8.76 -11.66 -9.24
CA SER A 8 -9.95 -11.48 -8.40
C SER A 8 -9.99 -10.15 -7.62
N GLN A 9 -8.85 -9.48 -7.46
CA GLN A 9 -8.73 -8.21 -6.74
C GLN A 9 -8.58 -6.99 -7.65
N LEU A 10 -8.60 -7.17 -8.98
CA LEU A 10 -8.40 -6.06 -9.91
C LEU A 10 -9.37 -4.90 -9.67
N LYS A 11 -10.65 -5.20 -9.46
CA LYS A 11 -11.68 -4.20 -9.14
C LYS A 11 -11.38 -3.48 -7.83
N THR A 12 -10.99 -4.21 -6.79
CA THR A 12 -10.63 -3.65 -5.47
C THR A 12 -9.43 -2.71 -5.59
N LEU A 13 -8.36 -3.15 -6.26
CA LEU A 13 -7.14 -2.36 -6.44
C LEU A 13 -7.38 -1.14 -7.34
N ALA A 14 -8.19 -1.26 -8.40
CA ALA A 14 -8.55 -0.13 -9.25
C ALA A 14 -9.34 0.94 -8.50
N LYS A 15 -10.32 0.56 -7.67
CA LYS A 15 -11.03 1.49 -6.78
C LYS A 15 -10.09 2.20 -5.82
N PHE A 16 -9.15 1.46 -5.22
CA PHE A 16 -8.12 2.06 -4.37
C PHE A 16 -7.28 3.09 -5.11
N VAL A 17 -6.80 2.79 -6.32
CA VAL A 17 -6.04 3.75 -7.15
C VAL A 17 -6.84 5.02 -7.39
N PHE A 18 -8.14 4.88 -7.73
CA PHE A 18 -9.01 6.02 -7.93
C PHE A 18 -9.09 6.92 -6.67
N ILE A 19 -9.35 6.33 -5.50
CA ILE A 19 -9.40 7.07 -4.22
C ILE A 19 -8.04 7.69 -3.90
N TYR A 20 -6.96 6.98 -4.19
CA TYR A 20 -5.61 7.48 -3.97
C TYR A 20 -5.32 8.74 -4.79
N GLU A 21 -5.56 8.68 -6.11
CA GLU A 21 -5.30 9.82 -7.00
C GLU A 21 -6.17 11.03 -6.71
N SER A 22 -7.43 10.80 -6.34
CA SER A 22 -8.39 11.87 -6.10
C SER A 22 -8.24 12.52 -4.71
N HIS A 23 -7.83 11.77 -3.69
CA HIS A 23 -7.83 12.26 -2.31
C HIS A 23 -6.49 12.05 -1.58
N ILE A 24 -5.99 10.81 -1.48
CA ILE A 24 -4.87 10.47 -0.59
C ILE A 24 -3.54 11.13 -1.04
N LYS A 25 -3.32 11.27 -2.34
CA LYS A 25 -2.07 11.79 -2.93
C LYS A 25 -1.69 13.18 -2.41
N HIS A 26 -2.67 14.02 -2.10
CA HIS A 26 -2.46 15.40 -1.67
C HIS A 26 -2.25 15.56 -0.16
N MET A 27 -2.49 14.50 0.61
CA MET A 27 -2.36 14.51 2.07
C MET A 27 -0.92 14.59 2.53
N SER A 28 -0.68 15.11 3.73
CA SER A 28 0.67 15.21 4.29
C SER A 28 0.78 14.60 5.69
N LYS A 29 -0.34 14.52 6.43
CA LYS A 29 -0.39 14.07 7.81
C LYS A 29 -1.29 12.84 7.95
N GLU A 30 -1.09 12.12 9.05
CA GLU A 30 -1.95 10.98 9.41
C GLU A 30 -3.37 11.43 9.74
N ALA A 31 -3.53 12.63 10.30
CA ALA A 31 -4.83 13.22 10.60
C ALA A 31 -5.70 13.34 9.34
N ASP A 32 -5.12 13.84 8.24
CA ASP A 32 -5.78 13.93 6.94
C ASP A 32 -6.30 12.55 6.47
N PHE A 33 -5.50 11.49 6.64
CA PHE A 33 -5.93 10.14 6.29
C PHE A 33 -7.08 9.63 7.17
N LYS A 34 -7.08 9.97 8.46
CA LYS A 34 -8.14 9.60 9.40
C LYS A 34 -9.50 10.15 8.95
N GLU A 35 -9.51 11.32 8.32
CA GLU A 35 -10.70 11.93 7.73
C GLU A 35 -11.24 11.16 6.52
N ILE A 36 -10.43 10.34 5.82
CA ILE A 36 -10.94 9.39 4.82
C ILE A 36 -11.46 8.14 5.50
N SER A 37 -10.62 7.46 6.27
CA SER A 37 -10.97 6.17 6.86
C SER A 37 -10.29 5.94 8.21
N THR A 38 -11.07 6.06 9.27
CA THR A 38 -10.63 5.70 10.62
C THR A 38 -10.45 4.18 10.75
N ASN A 39 -11.29 3.38 10.07
CA ASN A 39 -11.21 1.92 10.11
C ASN A 39 -9.94 1.39 9.42
N ALA A 40 -9.56 1.99 8.28
CA ALA A 40 -8.30 1.65 7.61
C ALA A 40 -7.10 2.07 8.45
N LEU A 41 -7.13 3.26 9.06
CA LEU A 41 -6.03 3.71 9.94
C LEU A 41 -5.83 2.76 11.13
N ASN A 42 -6.92 2.34 11.77
CA ASN A 42 -6.86 1.40 12.88
C ASN A 42 -6.30 0.02 12.45
N SER A 43 -6.77 -0.50 11.31
CA SER A 43 -6.26 -1.75 10.72
C SER A 43 -4.76 -1.66 10.41
N PHE A 44 -4.33 -0.55 9.80
CA PHE A 44 -2.94 -0.27 9.48
C PHE A 44 -2.05 -0.32 10.73
N LYS A 45 -2.40 0.43 11.77
CA LYS A 45 -1.64 0.49 13.03
C LYS A 45 -1.55 -0.87 13.72
N LYS A 46 -2.65 -1.61 13.77
CA LYS A 46 -2.75 -2.90 14.50
C LYS A 46 -2.01 -4.04 13.80
N SER A 47 -2.18 -4.17 12.49
CA SER A 47 -1.81 -5.38 11.76
C SER A 47 -0.65 -5.21 10.80
N MET A 48 -0.39 -4.00 10.32
CA MET A 48 0.54 -3.78 9.20
C MET A 48 1.79 -2.99 9.60
N GLN A 49 1.63 -1.94 10.40
CA GLN A 49 2.67 -0.95 10.66
C GLN A 49 3.96 -1.54 11.24
N LYS A 50 3.84 -2.52 12.15
CA LYS A 50 4.98 -3.21 12.77
C LYS A 50 5.85 -4.01 11.79
N ASN A 51 5.29 -4.35 10.63
CA ASN A 51 5.95 -5.12 9.57
C ASN A 51 6.45 -4.22 8.44
N MET A 52 6.62 -2.92 8.72
CA MET A 52 7.10 -1.94 7.77
C MET A 52 8.24 -1.16 8.38
N LYS A 53 9.26 -0.84 7.58
CA LYS A 53 10.39 -0.04 8.04
C LYS A 53 10.82 0.92 6.94
N TYR A 54 11.16 2.14 7.34
CA TYR A 54 11.83 3.06 6.42
C TYR A 54 13.26 2.61 6.16
N ALA A 55 13.65 2.72 4.90
CA ALA A 55 15.00 2.43 4.45
C ALA A 55 15.37 3.40 3.32
N ASN A 56 16.64 3.73 3.20
CA ASN A 56 17.16 4.47 2.06
C ASN A 56 17.35 3.54 0.85
N ASP A 57 17.59 4.11 -0.34
CA ASP A 57 17.71 3.34 -1.58
C ASP A 57 18.83 2.27 -1.52
N GLU A 58 19.90 2.51 -0.77
CA GLU A 58 21.03 1.59 -0.63
C GLU A 58 20.68 0.39 0.26
N GLU A 59 20.05 0.66 1.41
CA GLU A 59 19.53 -0.37 2.32
C GLU A 59 18.53 -1.28 1.59
N ILE A 60 17.63 -0.70 0.78
CA ILE A 60 16.64 -1.45 0.01
C ILE A 60 17.32 -2.37 -1.03
N ARG A 61 18.33 -1.87 -1.76
CA ARG A 61 19.05 -2.67 -2.75
C ARG A 61 19.81 -3.82 -2.11
N ASN A 62 20.49 -3.54 -0.99
CA ASN A 62 21.35 -4.49 -0.30
C ASN A 62 20.58 -5.50 0.58
N GLU A 63 19.29 -5.26 0.84
CA GLU A 63 18.44 -6.20 1.57
C GLU A 63 18.38 -7.55 0.82
N LYS A 64 18.90 -8.59 1.46
CA LYS A 64 18.78 -9.97 0.97
C LYS A 64 17.31 -10.39 1.09
N THR A 65 16.86 -11.26 0.18
CA THR A 65 15.52 -11.86 0.27
C THR A 65 15.36 -12.53 1.64
N SER A 66 14.62 -11.86 2.52
CA SER A 66 14.28 -12.34 3.85
C SER A 66 12.93 -13.03 3.81
N ASN A 67 12.81 -14.17 4.49
CA ASN A 67 11.52 -14.85 4.67
C ASN A 67 10.64 -14.17 5.72
N ARG A 68 11.16 -13.17 6.43
CA ARG A 68 10.42 -12.39 7.41
C ARG A 68 9.50 -11.39 6.71
N GLN A 69 8.25 -11.32 7.15
CA GLN A 69 7.29 -10.32 6.67
C GLN A 69 7.75 -8.91 7.06
N THR A 70 8.42 -8.26 6.12
CA THR A 70 8.88 -6.88 6.24
C THR A 70 8.77 -6.20 4.88
N LEU A 71 8.13 -5.04 4.84
CA LEU A 71 8.16 -4.14 3.70
C LEU A 71 9.09 -2.95 4.01
N LEU A 72 10.15 -2.82 3.22
CA LEU A 72 11.05 -1.67 3.24
C LEU A 72 10.60 -0.65 2.20
N PHE A 73 10.65 0.63 2.56
CA PHE A 73 10.39 1.70 1.61
C PHE A 73 10.99 3.04 2.00
N THR A 74 11.15 3.91 1.01
CA THR A 74 11.65 5.25 1.21
C THR A 74 10.61 6.16 1.86
N LYS A 75 11.10 7.06 2.70
CA LYS A 75 10.26 8.03 3.40
C LYS A 75 10.07 9.29 2.54
N SER A 76 8.82 9.75 2.40
CA SER A 76 8.49 11.07 1.86
C SER A 76 7.51 11.83 2.73
N LYS A 77 6.58 11.14 3.40
CA LYS A 77 5.54 11.73 4.26
C LYS A 77 5.48 10.96 5.58
N VAL A 78 4.28 10.58 6.00
CA VAL A 78 4.00 9.63 7.09
C VAL A 78 3.78 8.22 6.54
N GLN A 79 3.97 7.21 7.39
CA GLN A 79 4.18 5.82 6.96
C GLN A 79 2.99 5.24 6.20
N ILE A 80 1.77 5.58 6.62
CA ILE A 80 0.54 5.13 5.94
C ILE A 80 0.39 5.75 4.54
N LEU A 81 0.77 7.01 4.36
CA LEU A 81 0.68 7.71 3.07
C LEU A 81 1.77 7.20 2.11
N ASP A 82 2.98 7.00 2.63
CA ASP A 82 4.07 6.40 1.86
C ASP A 82 3.75 4.96 1.46
N PHE A 83 3.17 4.17 2.37
CA PHE A 83 2.67 2.84 2.04
C PHE A 83 1.63 2.88 0.91
N CYS A 84 0.61 3.75 1.01
CA CYS A 84 -0.41 3.90 -0.03
C CYS A 84 0.21 4.28 -1.39
N ARG A 85 1.21 5.18 -1.39
CA ARG A 85 1.94 5.58 -2.60
C ARG A 85 2.64 4.39 -3.25
N HIS A 86 3.40 3.62 -2.48
CA HIS A 86 4.12 2.45 -2.98
C HIS A 86 3.18 1.34 -3.46
N LEU A 87 2.10 1.08 -2.73
CA LEU A 87 1.06 0.14 -3.14
C LEU A 87 0.43 0.54 -4.48
N ARG A 88 0.03 1.81 -4.61
CA ARG A 88 -0.52 2.35 -5.86
C ARG A 88 0.49 2.21 -6.99
N ASN A 89 1.74 2.62 -6.79
CA ASN A 89 2.76 2.57 -7.85
C ASN A 89 3.03 1.14 -8.30
N SER A 90 3.19 0.21 -7.36
CA SER A 90 3.41 -1.21 -7.64
C SER A 90 2.30 -1.80 -8.52
N PHE A 91 1.05 -1.46 -8.19
CA PHE A 91 -0.11 -1.91 -8.97
C PHE A 91 -0.22 -1.21 -10.33
N CYS A 92 -0.08 0.11 -10.40
CA CYS A 92 -0.15 0.87 -11.66
C CYS A 92 0.97 0.50 -12.63
N HIS A 93 2.15 0.15 -12.13
CA HIS A 93 3.27 -0.34 -12.95
C HIS A 93 3.14 -1.83 -13.30
N GLY A 94 2.13 -2.54 -12.79
CA GLY A 94 1.89 -3.95 -13.08
C GLY A 94 2.96 -4.90 -12.52
N ILE A 95 3.68 -4.47 -11.47
CA ILE A 95 4.78 -5.23 -10.84
C ILE A 95 4.41 -5.80 -9.47
N ILE A 96 3.24 -5.45 -8.94
CA ILE A 96 2.67 -6.07 -7.75
C ILE A 96 2.42 -7.56 -8.00
N SER A 97 2.66 -8.41 -7.00
CA SER A 97 2.43 -9.85 -7.14
C SER A 97 2.03 -10.50 -5.83
N LYS A 98 1.29 -11.61 -5.93
CA LYS A 98 0.91 -12.45 -4.79
C LYS A 98 1.59 -13.81 -4.89
N ASP A 99 2.22 -14.20 -3.79
CA ASP A 99 2.81 -15.53 -3.57
C ASP A 99 2.32 -16.10 -2.23
N GLY A 100 1.37 -17.04 -2.28
CA GLY A 100 0.70 -17.55 -1.09
C GLY A 100 0.01 -16.43 -0.29
N CYS A 101 0.39 -16.27 0.98
CA CYS A 101 -0.08 -15.18 1.85
C CYS A 101 0.73 -13.88 1.68
N LYS A 102 1.74 -13.84 0.81
CA LYS A 102 2.62 -12.69 0.64
C LYS A 102 2.14 -11.80 -0.51
N LEU A 103 1.90 -10.53 -0.24
CA LEU A 103 1.76 -9.50 -1.25
C LEU A 103 3.08 -8.76 -1.39
N ASN A 104 3.78 -8.99 -2.49
CA ASN A 104 5.00 -8.25 -2.84
C ASN A 104 4.60 -6.89 -3.40
N ILE A 105 5.18 -5.83 -2.85
CA ILE A 105 4.85 -4.44 -3.21
C ILE A 105 6.12 -3.72 -3.70
N PRO A 106 6.73 -4.16 -4.81
CA PRO A 106 7.91 -3.48 -5.35
C PRO A 106 7.54 -2.12 -5.92
N ASP A 107 8.40 -1.12 -5.72
CA ASP A 107 8.26 0.19 -6.35
C ASP A 107 9.62 0.72 -6.83
N ARG A 108 9.60 1.39 -7.97
CA ARG A 108 10.77 1.98 -8.61
C ARG A 108 10.49 3.41 -9.03
N ASN A 109 11.40 4.32 -8.70
CA ASN A 109 11.37 5.70 -9.16
C ASN A 109 12.63 6.01 -9.95
N ARG A 110 12.49 6.37 -11.23
CA ARG A 110 13.62 6.69 -12.14
C ARG A 110 14.74 5.63 -12.12
N GLY A 111 14.36 4.35 -12.10
CA GLY A 111 15.30 3.22 -12.07
C GLY A 111 15.82 2.83 -10.68
N LYS A 112 15.55 3.60 -9.62
CA LYS A 112 15.94 3.27 -8.24
C LYS A 112 14.84 2.48 -7.54
N GLU A 113 15.19 1.39 -6.86
CA GLU A 113 14.26 0.66 -5.98
C GLU A 113 13.94 1.49 -4.75
N THR A 114 12.65 1.81 -4.59
CA THR A 114 12.13 2.65 -3.51
C THR A 114 11.21 1.88 -2.57
N SER A 115 10.82 0.66 -2.94
CA SER A 115 10.21 -0.30 -2.03
C SER A 115 10.55 -1.73 -2.41
N LYS A 116 10.75 -2.58 -1.39
CA LYS A 116 11.08 -4.00 -1.51
C LYS A 116 10.55 -4.78 -0.32
N GLY A 117 10.19 -6.03 -0.54
CA GLY A 117 9.65 -6.93 0.48
C GLY A 117 8.15 -7.16 0.30
N PHE A 118 7.53 -7.68 1.36
CA PHE A 118 6.13 -8.12 1.30
C PHE A 118 5.40 -7.89 2.61
N LEU A 119 4.08 -7.85 2.49
CA LEU A 119 3.14 -7.88 3.62
C LEU A 119 2.22 -9.07 3.48
N ASP A 120 1.54 -9.39 4.57
CA ASP A 120 0.44 -10.33 4.55
C ASP A 120 -0.70 -9.79 3.66
N TYR A 121 -1.05 -10.59 2.67
CA TYR A 121 -2.01 -10.25 1.61
C TYR A 121 -3.38 -9.91 2.19
N ASP A 122 -3.90 -10.72 3.10
CA ASP A 122 -5.25 -10.52 3.64
C ASP A 122 -5.33 -9.22 4.44
N ASN A 123 -4.30 -8.91 5.23
CA ASN A 123 -4.23 -7.64 5.96
C ASN A 123 -4.25 -6.43 5.00
N VAL A 124 -3.51 -6.49 3.88
CA VAL A 124 -3.52 -5.40 2.89
C VAL A 124 -4.88 -5.27 2.21
N ILE A 125 -5.52 -6.38 1.83
CA ILE A 125 -6.85 -6.35 1.20
C ILE A 125 -7.92 -5.83 2.15
N VAL A 126 -7.90 -6.23 3.43
CA VAL A 126 -8.81 -5.70 4.45
C VAL A 126 -8.62 -4.20 4.63
N PHE A 127 -7.37 -3.74 4.70
CA PHE A 127 -7.05 -2.31 4.75
C PHE A 127 -7.65 -1.54 3.56
N ILE A 128 -7.46 -2.04 2.33
CA ILE A 128 -8.01 -1.41 1.12
C ILE A 128 -9.54 -1.40 1.15
N LYS A 129 -10.17 -2.50 1.57
CA LYS A 129 -11.64 -2.59 1.65
C LYS A 129 -12.22 -1.58 2.63
N HIS A 130 -11.56 -1.31 3.76
CA HIS A 130 -11.97 -0.25 4.68
C HIS A 130 -11.90 1.14 4.03
N ILE A 131 -10.84 1.45 3.27
CA ILE A 131 -10.75 2.72 2.54
C ILE A 131 -11.92 2.87 1.58
N ILE A 132 -12.18 1.84 0.76
CA ILE A 132 -13.24 1.87 -0.25
C ILE A 132 -14.61 2.04 0.40
N LYS A 133 -14.89 1.24 1.43
CA LYS A 133 -16.17 1.27 2.14
C LYS A 133 -16.43 2.63 2.78
N ASP A 134 -15.50 3.12 3.59
CA ASP A 134 -15.66 4.40 4.30
C ASP A 134 -15.75 5.57 3.29
N PHE A 135 -15.09 5.47 2.14
CA PHE A 135 -15.20 6.46 1.05
C PHE A 135 -16.57 6.42 0.36
N GLU A 136 -17.06 5.22 0.02
CA GLU A 136 -18.38 5.04 -0.62
C GLU A 136 -19.51 5.50 0.31
N GLU A 137 -19.44 5.17 1.60
CA GLU A 137 -20.45 5.58 2.59
C GLU A 137 -20.54 7.11 2.73
N LYS A 138 -19.40 7.81 2.73
CA LYS A 138 -19.38 9.29 2.80
C LYS A 138 -19.96 9.97 1.57
N ASN A 139 -19.78 9.36 0.40
CA ASN A 139 -20.24 9.92 -0.87
C ASN A 139 -21.66 9.46 -1.26
N ALA A 140 -22.24 8.47 -0.57
CA ALA A 140 -23.63 8.03 -0.78
C ALA A 140 -24.67 8.95 -0.12
N THR A 141 -24.24 9.84 0.78
CA THR A 141 -25.10 10.80 1.50
C THR A 141 -25.33 12.13 0.77
N HIS A 142 -25.00 12.21 -0.53
CA HIS A 142 -25.24 13.36 -1.40
C HIS A 142 -26.05 12.94 -2.63
#